data_AF-A0AAU8NMN3-F1
#
_entry.id   AF-A0AAU8NMN3-F1
#
_cell.length_a   1.000
_cell.length_b   1.000
_cell.length_c   1.000
_cell.angle_alpha   90.00
_cell.angle_beta   90.00
_cell.angle_gamma   90.00
#
_symmetry.space_group_name_H-M   'P 1'
#
loop_
_entity.id
_entity.type
_entity.pdbx_description
1 polymer ?
#
loop_
_entity_poly.entity_id
_entity_poly.type
_entity_poly.pdbx_seq_one_letter_code
_entity_poly.pdbx_strand_id
1 'polypeptide(L)' 'MQSYLVHYRMRRAAELTMDLNLSIGDIARSVGYSDQLLFSKMFKKVMGEAPTYYRKNKTAPSP' A
#
# COMPACT_ATOMS: atom_id res chain seq x y z
N MET A 1 -2.91 -20.98 -4.67
CA MET A 1 -2.15 -20.65 -3.43
C MET A 1 -1.47 -19.27 -3.42
N GLN A 2 -1.02 -18.68 -4.53
CA GLN A 2 -0.25 -17.41 -4.47
C GLN A 2 -1.06 -16.16 -4.11
N SER A 3 -2.37 -16.12 -4.44
CA SER A 3 -3.19 -14.92 -4.23
C SER A 3 -3.34 -14.54 -2.75
N TYR A 4 -3.41 -15.50 -1.84
CA TYR A 4 -3.60 -15.22 -0.40
C TYR A 4 -2.44 -14.39 0.17
N LEU A 5 -1.21 -14.75 -0.16
CA LEU A 5 -0.02 -14.03 0.30
C LEU A 5 0.03 -12.61 -0.26
N VAL A 6 -0.35 -12.44 -1.52
CA VAL A 6 -0.44 -11.11 -2.15
C VAL A 6 -1.49 -10.26 -1.44
N HIS A 7 -2.71 -10.78 -1.22
CA HIS A 7 -3.75 -10.06 -0.50
C HIS A 7 -3.35 -9.73 0.94
N TYR A 8 -2.69 -10.65 1.64
CA TYR A 8 -2.17 -10.42 2.99
C TYR A 8 -1.15 -9.28 3.02
N ARG A 9 -0.15 -9.30 2.11
CA ARG A 9 0.86 -8.25 1.99
C ARG A 9 0.23 -6.89 1.68
N MET A 10 -0.74 -6.84 0.78
CA MET A 10 -1.41 -5.58 0.42
C MET A 10 -2.27 -5.03 1.54
N ARG A 11 -2.94 -5.88 2.33
CA ARG A 11 -3.67 -5.44 3.53
C ARG A 11 -2.71 -4.85 4.57
N ARG A 12 -1.57 -5.50 4.82
CA ARG A 12 -0.53 -4.95 5.70
C ARG A 12 0.05 -3.63 5.18
N ALA A 13 0.29 -3.52 3.88
CA ALA A 13 0.72 -2.26 3.28
C ALA A 13 -0.31 -1.14 3.49
N ALA A 14 -1.61 -1.45 3.40
CA ALA A 14 -2.69 -0.51 3.60
C ALA A 14 -2.74 0.04 5.04
N GLU A 15 -2.51 -0.83 6.03
CA GLU A 15 -2.38 -0.45 7.44
C GLU A 15 -1.19 0.50 7.64
N LEU A 16 -0.03 0.17 7.06
CA LEU A 16 1.18 1.00 7.16
C LEU A 16 1.05 2.34 6.44
N THR A 17 0.20 2.47 5.42
CA THR A 17 -0.04 3.76 4.74
C THR A 17 -0.63 4.83 5.66
N MET A 18 -1.22 4.44 6.80
CA MET A 18 -1.74 5.37 7.81
C MET A 18 -0.63 6.03 8.64
N ASP A 19 0.56 5.43 8.69
CA ASP A 19 1.72 6.06 9.31
C ASP A 19 2.34 7.09 8.35
N LEU A 20 2.23 8.35 8.73
CA LEU A 20 2.76 9.49 7.96
C LEU A 20 4.29 9.55 7.98
N ASN A 21 4.95 8.86 8.91
CA ASN A 21 6.41 8.81 8.99
C ASN A 21 7.02 7.83 7.98
N LEU A 22 6.21 6.93 7.40
CA LEU A 22 6.67 5.97 6.41
C LEU A 22 6.49 6.52 5.00
N SER A 23 7.54 6.52 4.19
CA SER A 23 7.38 6.77 2.76
C SER A 23 6.70 5.56 2.07
N ILE A 24 6.11 5.78 0.90
CA ILE A 24 5.54 4.67 0.10
C ILE A 24 6.62 3.65 -0.28
N GLY A 25 7.88 4.08 -0.43
CA GLY A 25 9.03 3.20 -0.66
C GLY A 25 9.38 2.35 0.57
N ASP A 26 9.28 2.89 1.78
CA ASP A 26 9.49 2.13 3.03
C ASP A 26 8.42 1.05 3.19
N ILE A 27 7.17 1.39 2.89
CA ILE A 27 6.05 0.44 2.93
C ILE A 27 6.24 -0.65 1.89
N ALA A 28 6.65 -0.31 0.66
CA ALA A 28 6.93 -1.31 -0.36
C ALA A 28 7.97 -2.33 0.13
N ARG A 29 9.08 -1.84 0.70
CA ARG A 29 10.15 -2.69 1.24
C ARG A 29 9.68 -3.54 2.41
N SER A 30 8.88 -3.00 3.32
CA SER A 30 8.38 -3.73 4.49
C SER A 30 7.44 -4.89 4.14
N VAL A 31 6.72 -4.78 3.02
CA VAL A 31 5.88 -5.87 2.49
C VAL A 31 6.57 -6.72 1.41
N GLY A 32 7.89 -6.57 1.27
CA GLY A 32 8.77 -7.39 0.45
C GLY A 32 8.78 -7.06 -1.04
N TYR A 33 8.57 -5.80 -1.41
CA TYR A 33 8.79 -5.27 -2.74
C TYR A 33 10.00 -4.33 -2.76
N SER A 34 11.03 -4.70 -3.51
CA SER A 34 12.21 -3.85 -3.71
C SER A 34 11.95 -2.69 -4.66
N ASP A 35 10.99 -2.85 -5.58
CA ASP A 35 10.57 -1.83 -6.55
C ASP A 35 9.21 -1.23 -6.16
N GLN A 36 9.22 0.08 -5.90
CA GLN A 36 8.04 0.86 -5.55
C GLN A 36 7.01 0.96 -6.69
N LEU A 37 7.43 0.95 -7.96
CA LEU A 37 6.52 0.97 -9.11
C LEU A 37 5.75 -0.35 -9.21
N LEU A 38 6.46 -1.47 -9.03
CA LEU A 38 5.83 -2.80 -9.01
C LEU A 38 4.84 -2.92 -7.84
N PHE A 39 5.26 -2.48 -6.65
CA PHE A 39 4.39 -2.40 -5.49
C PHE A 39 3.13 -1.58 -5.78
N SER A 40 3.29 -0.37 -6.33
CA SER A 40 2.15 0.53 -6.58
C SER A 40 1.16 -0.05 -7.59
N LYS A 41 1.64 -0.73 -8.63
CA LYS A 41 0.79 -1.46 -9.58
C LYS A 41 0.00 -2.58 -8.88
N MET A 42 0.65 -3.35 -8.01
CA MET A 42 0.00 -4.45 -7.32
C MET A 42 -0.96 -3.99 -6.23
N PHE A 43 -0.57 -2.96 -5.48
CA PHE A 43 -1.42 -2.32 -4.49
C PHE A 43 -2.70 -1.79 -5.13
N LYS A 44 -2.60 -1.08 -6.26
CA LYS A 44 -3.77 -0.62 -7.02
C LYS A 44 -4.64 -1.79 -7.51
N LYS A 45 -4.03 -2.88 -7.98
CA LYS A 45 -4.77 -4.07 -8.44
C LYS A 45 -5.58 -4.71 -7.31
N VAL A 46 -5.07 -4.70 -6.07
CA VAL A 46 -5.68 -5.38 -4.93
C VAL A 46 -6.61 -4.46 -4.11
N MET A 47 -6.21 -3.20 -3.92
CA MET A 47 -6.91 -2.21 -3.09
C MET A 47 -7.84 -1.28 -3.90
N GLY A 48 -7.77 -1.32 -5.24
CA GLY A 48 -8.56 -0.50 -6.15
C GLY A 48 -7.94 0.86 -6.50
N GLU A 49 -7.03 1.36 -5.66
CA GLU A 49 -6.39 2.67 -5.84
C GLU A 49 -4.90 2.65 -5.52
N ALA A 50 -4.15 3.62 -6.05
CA ALA A 50 -2.71 3.72 -5.79
C ALA A 50 -2.43 4.07 -4.32
N PRO A 51 -1.32 3.59 -3.72
CA PRO A 51 -1.04 3.76 -2.29
C PRO A 51 -0.89 5.24 -1.88
N THR A 52 -0.43 6.11 -2.78
CA THR A 52 -0.39 7.57 -2.57
C THR A 52 -1.78 8.19 -2.45
N TYR A 53 -2.71 7.75 -3.31
CA TYR A 53 -4.11 8.22 -3.29
C TYR A 53 -4.87 7.63 -2.09
N TYR A 54 -4.63 6.35 -1.79
CA TYR A 54 -5.15 5.67 -0.59
C TYR A 54 -4.80 6.44 0.69
N ARG A 55 -3.52 6.81 0.84
CA ARG A 55 -3.06 7.62 1.97
C ARG A 55 -3.79 8.96 2.02
N LYS A 56 -3.83 9.70 0.91
CA LYS A 56 -4.47 11.02 0.84
C LYS A 56 -5.95 10.96 1.23
N ASN A 57 -6.69 9.96 0.77
CA ASN A 57 -8.11 9.81 1.07
C ASN A 57 -8.37 9.47 2.54
N LYS A 58 -7.47 8.71 3.18
CA LYS A 58 -7.59 8.34 4.59
C LYS A 58 -7.15 9.43 5.55
N THR A 59 -6.28 10.34 5.12
CA THR A 59 -5.79 11.46 5.94
C THR A 59 -6.49 12.77 5.65
N ALA A 60 -7.27 12.86 4.56
CA ALA A 60 -8.18 13.97 4.37
C ALA A 60 -9.28 13.87 5.45
N PRO A 61 -9.54 14.94 6.23
CA PRO A 61 -10.71 14.97 7.07
C PRO A 61 -11.94 14.80 6.16
N SER A 62 -12.76 13.78 6.44
CA SER A 62 -14.11 13.70 5.90
C SER A 62 -14.81 15.04 6.18
N PRO A 63 -15.42 15.72 5.19
CA PRO A 63 -16.23 16.89 5.45
C PRO A 63 -17.43 16.57 6.34
#